data_AF-B6HB37-F1
#
_entry.id   AF-B6HB37-F1
#
_cell.length_a   1.000
_cell.length_b   1.000
_cell.length_c   1.000
_cell.angle_alpha   90.00
_cell.angle_beta   90.00
_cell.angle_gamma   90.00
#
_symmetry.space_group_name_H-M   'P 1'
#
loop_
_entity.id
_entity.type
_entity.pdbx_description
1 polymer ?
#
loop_
_entity_poly.entity_id
_entity_poly.type
_entity_poly.pdbx_seq_one_letter_code
_entity_poly.pdbx_strand_id
1 'polypeptide(L)'
;MPPATAETLLADLSPQLDMFIRFLKADLTSTILQGDLERGGTRRATEPLATGKNTQCWIQRLQEVHQWTNLALWERDWLQRTGRNEPTPCSGSHRFGTMAPFIQEEGLPDNHNTKKALQHGRRLMRFEREFGHGITLLLLPVLSAFRSLSIGEEARTMEMLRSSDFAYVTR
;
A
#
# COMPACT_ATOMS: atom_id res chain seq x y z
N MET A 1 13.72 15.95 -2.55
CA MET A 1 14.07 14.83 -1.66
C MET A 1 14.96 13.86 -2.43
N PRO A 2 15.98 13.25 -1.80
CA PRO A 2 16.74 12.17 -2.42
C PRO A 2 15.80 11.00 -2.81
N PRO A 3 16.13 10.21 -3.84
CA PRO A 3 15.34 9.05 -4.22
C PRO A 3 15.29 8.06 -3.05
N ALA A 4 14.12 7.48 -2.78
CA ALA A 4 13.97 6.46 -1.76
C ALA A 4 14.76 5.20 -2.16
N THR A 5 15.57 4.70 -1.24
CA THR A 5 16.31 3.43 -1.39
C THR A 5 15.79 2.39 -0.40
N ALA A 6 16.07 1.11 -0.66
CA ALA A 6 15.75 0.02 0.24
C ALA A 6 16.34 0.24 1.65
N GLU A 7 17.59 0.71 1.76
CA GLU A 7 18.24 0.99 3.05
C GLU A 7 17.52 2.07 3.83
N THR A 8 17.25 3.21 3.17
CA THR A 8 16.57 4.35 3.82
C THR A 8 15.15 3.97 4.25
N LEU A 9 14.44 3.19 3.42
CA LEU A 9 13.12 2.67 3.75
C LEU A 9 13.14 1.81 5.02
N LEU A 10 14.08 0.87 5.11
CA LEU A 10 14.17 -0.06 6.24
C LEU A 10 14.68 0.65 7.51
N ALA A 11 15.62 1.58 7.37
CA ALA A 11 16.10 2.43 8.45
C ALA A 11 14.98 3.31 9.02
N ASP A 12 14.13 3.89 8.17
CA ASP A 12 12.98 4.69 8.59
C ASP A 12 11.86 3.83 9.21
N LEU A 13 11.75 2.57 8.79
CA LEU A 13 10.73 1.64 9.26
C LEU A 13 11.02 1.18 10.68
N SER A 14 12.26 0.81 10.98
CA SER A 14 12.71 0.31 12.29
C SER A 14 12.21 1.13 13.49
N PRO A 15 12.46 2.45 13.60
CA PRO A 15 12.03 3.24 14.75
C PRO A 15 10.51 3.45 14.80
N GLN A 16 9.82 3.31 13.67
CA GLN A 16 8.37 3.51 13.59
C GLN A 16 7.55 2.23 13.84
N LEU A 17 8.17 1.05 13.69
CA LEU A 17 7.50 -0.24 13.88
C LEU A 17 6.95 -0.39 15.30
N ASP A 18 7.72 -0.04 16.33
CA ASP A 18 7.27 -0.13 17.72
C ASP A 18 6.04 0.75 17.99
N MET A 19 6.06 1.98 17.48
CA MET A 19 4.94 2.90 17.59
C MET A 19 3.71 2.40 16.82
N PHE A 20 3.92 1.83 15.64
CA PHE A 20 2.86 1.30 14.80
C PHE A 20 2.24 0.02 15.38
N ILE A 21 3.04 -0.88 15.95
CA ILE A 21 2.56 -2.07 16.66
C ILE A 21 1.72 -1.67 17.87
N ARG A 22 2.13 -0.63 18.62
CA ARG A 22 1.31 -0.10 19.72
C ARG A 22 -0.03 0.45 19.22
N PHE A 23 -0.05 1.11 18.06
CA PHE A 23 -1.28 1.53 17.41
C PHE A 23 -2.16 0.36 16.97
N LEU A 24 -1.61 -0.68 16.36
CA LEU A 24 -2.37 -1.88 15.98
C LEU A 24 -2.94 -2.64 17.20
N LYS A 25 -2.25 -2.58 18.33
CA LYS A 25 -2.70 -3.17 19.60
C LYS A 25 -3.76 -2.33 20.32
N ALA A 26 -3.97 -1.08 19.92
CA ALA A 26 -5.06 -0.28 20.44
C ALA A 26 -6.38 -0.78 19.81
N ASP A 27 -7.40 -1.01 20.63
CA ASP A 27 -8.72 -1.38 20.12
C ASP A 27 -9.38 -0.16 19.45
N LEU A 28 -9.31 -0.11 18.12
CA LEU A 28 -9.87 0.95 17.28
C LEU A 28 -11.21 0.55 16.66
N THR A 29 -11.76 -0.60 17.04
CA THR A 29 -12.97 -1.19 16.44
C THR A 29 -14.15 -0.21 16.51
N SER A 30 -14.31 0.52 17.62
CA SER A 30 -15.36 1.52 17.80
C SER A 30 -15.22 2.74 16.87
N THR A 31 -13.99 3.18 16.60
CA THR A 31 -13.69 4.32 15.71
C THR A 31 -13.93 3.96 14.25
N ILE A 32 -13.61 2.73 13.87
CA ILE A 32 -13.83 2.21 12.52
C ILE A 32 -15.34 2.02 12.27
N LEU A 33 -16.08 1.45 13.23
CA LEU A 33 -17.51 1.17 13.08
C LEU A 33 -18.42 2.39 13.21
N GLN A 34 -17.99 3.47 13.87
CA GLN A 34 -18.75 4.75 13.89
C GLN A 34 -18.78 5.47 12.53
N GLY A 35 -17.92 5.08 11.58
CA GLY A 35 -17.85 5.70 10.26
C GLY A 35 -18.96 5.29 9.28
N ASP A 36 -19.77 4.28 9.59
CA ASP A 36 -20.64 3.60 8.60
C ASP A 36 -22.15 3.86 8.75
N LEU A 37 -22.56 4.86 9.55
CA LEU A 37 -23.97 5.08 9.87
C LEU A 37 -24.72 6.16 9.07
N GLU A 38 -24.10 6.90 8.15
CA GLU A 38 -24.84 7.81 7.26
C GLU A 38 -24.36 7.74 5.80
N ARG A 39 -25.14 7.04 4.95
CA ARG A 39 -25.02 7.09 3.48
C ARG A 39 -25.10 8.56 3.02
N GLY A 40 -23.99 9.07 2.48
CA GLY A 40 -23.98 10.31 1.69
C GLY A 40 -23.49 11.57 2.42
N GLY A 41 -23.09 11.49 3.69
CA GLY A 41 -22.52 12.63 4.41
C GLY A 41 -21.02 12.50 4.59
N THR A 42 -20.23 13.39 3.96
CA THR A 42 -18.80 13.54 4.27
C THR A 42 -18.65 14.19 5.66
N ARG A 43 -18.87 13.43 6.74
CA ARG A 43 -18.65 13.92 8.10
C ARG A 43 -17.24 13.54 8.56
N ARG A 44 -16.47 14.58 8.92
CA ARG A 44 -15.17 14.48 9.60
C ARG A 44 -15.31 13.55 10.81
N ALA A 45 -14.69 12.38 10.76
CA ALA A 45 -14.49 11.55 11.92
C ALA A 45 -13.52 12.27 12.87
N THR A 46 -14.06 13.03 13.82
CA THR A 46 -13.31 13.57 14.97
C THR A 46 -13.65 12.74 16.20
N GLU A 47 -12.66 11.92 16.59
CA GLU A 47 -12.21 11.54 17.96
C GLU A 47 -13.27 11.04 18.98
N PRO A 48 -13.04 9.84 19.56
CA PRO A 48 -12.06 9.76 20.64
C PRO A 48 -11.30 8.43 20.73
N LEU A 49 -9.99 8.46 20.41
CA LEU A 49 -8.90 7.65 21.02
C LEU A 49 -7.50 7.99 20.42
N ALA A 50 -7.36 9.13 19.74
CA ALA A 50 -6.26 9.41 18.82
C ALA A 50 -5.66 10.82 18.99
N THR A 51 -5.22 11.20 20.19
CA THR A 51 -4.68 12.55 20.49
C THR A 51 -3.26 12.81 19.93
N GLY A 52 -2.94 12.30 18.73
CA GLY A 52 -1.65 12.54 18.09
C GLY A 52 -1.74 12.59 16.56
N LYS A 53 -1.04 13.56 15.94
CA LYS A 53 -0.93 13.74 14.47
C LYS A 53 -0.58 12.44 13.72
N ASN A 54 0.12 11.51 14.38
CA ASN A 54 0.52 10.22 13.81
C ASN A 54 -0.67 9.29 13.55
N THR A 55 -1.68 9.28 14.43
CA THR A 55 -2.82 8.38 14.32
C THR A 55 -3.70 8.74 13.11
N GLN A 56 -3.99 10.02 12.91
CA GLN A 56 -4.72 10.49 11.72
C GLN A 56 -3.97 10.16 10.44
N CYS A 57 -2.64 10.32 10.44
CA CYS A 57 -1.79 9.96 9.30
C CYS A 57 -1.85 8.45 9.00
N TRP A 58 -1.80 7.59 10.02
CA TRP A 58 -1.89 6.14 9.82
C TRP A 58 -3.26 5.68 9.34
N ILE A 59 -4.35 6.28 9.83
CA ILE A 59 -5.71 6.00 9.33
C ILE A 59 -5.82 6.37 7.85
N GLN A 60 -5.31 7.54 7.45
CA GLN A 60 -5.31 7.94 6.04
C GLN A 60 -4.51 6.94 5.18
N ARG A 61 -3.34 6.51 5.66
CA ARG A 61 -2.51 5.53 4.95
C ARG A 61 -3.19 4.16 4.83
N LEU A 62 -3.92 3.73 5.86
CA LEU A 62 -4.75 2.52 5.82
C LEU A 62 -5.82 2.61 4.74
N GLN A 63 -6.52 3.75 4.65
CA GLN A 63 -7.51 3.98 3.60
C GLN A 63 -6.89 3.95 2.21
N GLU A 64 -5.72 4.55 2.02
CA GLU A 64 -4.98 4.51 0.76
C GLU A 64 -4.60 3.07 0.39
N VAL A 65 -4.01 2.31 1.32
CA VAL A 65 -3.67 0.89 1.10
C VAL A 65 -4.90 0.09 0.71
N HIS A 66 -6.01 0.26 1.42
CA HIS A 66 -7.27 -0.43 1.13
C HIS A 66 -7.78 -0.10 -0.29
N GLN A 67 -7.86 1.19 -0.65
CA GLN A 67 -8.32 1.61 -1.98
C GLN A 67 -7.45 1.03 -3.09
N TRP A 68 -6.13 1.07 -2.92
CA TRP A 68 -5.20 0.59 -3.94
C TRP A 68 -5.22 -0.92 -4.07
N THR A 69 -5.30 -1.63 -2.95
CA THR A 69 -5.36 -3.10 -2.92
C THR A 69 -6.65 -3.58 -3.56
N ASN A 70 -7.79 -2.96 -3.26
CA ASN A 70 -9.07 -3.29 -3.91
C ASN A 70 -9.03 -3.07 -5.42
N LEU A 71 -8.40 -1.98 -5.88
CA LEU A 71 -8.27 -1.72 -7.31
C LEU A 71 -7.40 -2.78 -8.01
N ALA A 72 -6.33 -3.24 -7.35
CA ALA A 72 -5.48 -4.31 -7.87
C ALA A 72 -6.14 -5.70 -7.81
N LEU A 73 -6.97 -5.96 -6.80
CA LEU A 73 -7.80 -7.16 -6.72
C LEU A 73 -8.84 -7.17 -7.84
N TRP A 74 -9.52 -6.06 -8.07
CA TRP A 74 -10.45 -5.92 -9.18
C TRP A 74 -9.76 -6.15 -10.53
N GLU A 75 -8.56 -5.61 -10.73
CA GLU A 75 -7.78 -5.93 -11.94
C GLU A 75 -7.50 -7.43 -12.05
N ARG A 76 -7.12 -8.09 -10.96
CA ARG A 76 -6.87 -9.54 -10.95
C ARG A 76 -8.13 -10.33 -11.33
N ASP A 77 -9.28 -9.94 -10.83
CA ASP A 77 -10.57 -10.57 -11.18
C ASP A 77 -10.92 -10.34 -12.65
N TRP A 78 -10.66 -9.15 -13.19
CA TRP A 78 -10.80 -8.85 -14.61
C TRP A 78 -9.85 -9.68 -15.48
N LEU A 79 -8.58 -9.83 -15.08
CA LEU A 79 -7.61 -10.67 -15.77
C LEU A 79 -8.09 -12.12 -15.84
N GLN A 80 -8.58 -12.67 -14.71
CA GLN A 80 -9.14 -14.02 -14.67
C GLN A 80 -10.33 -14.19 -15.62
N ARG A 81 -11.25 -13.22 -15.66
CA ARG A 81 -12.39 -13.21 -16.60
C ARG A 81 -11.97 -13.15 -18.06
N THR A 82 -10.85 -12.49 -18.36
CA THR A 82 -10.32 -12.30 -19.73
C THR A 82 -9.29 -13.35 -20.14
N GLY A 83 -9.08 -14.40 -19.33
CA GLY A 83 -8.16 -15.50 -19.64
C GLY A 83 -6.67 -15.16 -19.43
N ARG A 84 -6.37 -14.10 -18.67
CA ARG A 84 -5.00 -13.70 -18.30
C ARG A 84 -4.74 -14.06 -16.84
N ASN A 85 -3.55 -14.57 -16.54
CA ASN A 85 -3.21 -15.02 -15.19
C ASN A 85 -2.57 -13.92 -14.32
N GLU A 86 -1.83 -12.99 -14.92
CA GLU A 86 -1.08 -11.96 -14.18
C GLU A 86 -1.07 -10.59 -14.87
N PRO A 87 -1.00 -9.49 -14.08
CA PRO A 87 -0.83 -8.16 -14.63
C PRO A 87 0.52 -8.06 -15.33
N THR A 88 0.53 -7.56 -16.57
CA THR A 88 1.81 -7.32 -17.26
C THR A 88 2.52 -6.14 -16.61
N PRO A 89 3.79 -6.31 -16.17
CA PRO A 89 4.55 -5.22 -15.55
C PRO A 89 4.74 -4.06 -16.53
N CYS A 90 4.85 -2.85 -15.96
CA CYS A 90 5.18 -1.66 -16.72
C CYS A 90 6.69 -1.64 -17.06
N SER A 91 7.13 -2.45 -18.02
CA SER A 91 8.51 -2.42 -18.55
C SER A 91 8.53 -2.17 -20.05
N GLY A 92 9.37 -1.24 -20.52
CA GLY A 92 9.55 -0.92 -21.94
C GLY A 92 8.63 0.17 -22.50
N SER A 93 8.56 0.26 -23.83
CA SER A 93 7.80 1.28 -24.60
C SER A 93 6.28 1.24 -24.35
N HIS A 94 5.74 0.13 -23.85
CA HIS A 94 4.33 -0.03 -23.49
C HIS A 94 4.12 0.16 -21.98
N ARG A 95 4.24 1.41 -21.53
CA ARG A 95 4.26 1.84 -20.11
C ARG A 95 3.03 1.46 -19.27
N PHE A 96 1.99 0.87 -19.86
CA PHE A 96 0.73 0.62 -19.17
C PHE A 96 0.21 -0.82 -19.26
N GLY A 97 0.93 -1.77 -19.90
CA GLY A 97 0.60 -3.20 -19.88
C GLY A 97 -0.91 -3.52 -19.95
N THR A 98 -1.41 -4.31 -18.98
CA THR A 98 -2.84 -4.62 -18.80
C THR A 98 -3.68 -3.52 -18.17
N MET A 99 -3.06 -2.45 -17.65
CA MET A 99 -3.75 -1.41 -16.89
C MET A 99 -4.61 -0.51 -17.78
N ALA A 100 -4.14 -0.14 -18.96
CA ALA A 100 -4.94 0.65 -19.91
C ALA A 100 -6.22 -0.09 -20.36
N PRO A 101 -6.16 -1.34 -20.85
CA PRO A 101 -7.37 -2.08 -21.19
C PRO A 101 -8.27 -2.32 -19.99
N PHE A 102 -7.73 -2.65 -18.81
CA PHE A 102 -8.51 -2.77 -17.58
C PHE A 102 -9.28 -1.48 -17.25
N ILE A 103 -8.62 -0.32 -17.25
CA ILE A 103 -9.25 0.97 -16.95
C ILE A 103 -10.38 1.26 -17.94
N GLN A 104 -10.17 0.99 -19.23
CA GLN A 104 -11.16 1.25 -20.27
C GLN A 104 -12.36 0.30 -20.18
N GLU A 105 -12.13 -1.00 -20.04
CA GLU A 105 -13.19 -2.02 -20.04
C GLU A 105 -14.04 -2.00 -18.78
N GLU A 106 -13.45 -1.68 -17.63
CA GLU A 106 -14.16 -1.58 -16.35
C GLU A 106 -14.71 -0.17 -16.07
N GLY A 107 -14.64 0.75 -17.05
CA GLY A 107 -15.24 2.07 -16.96
C GLY A 107 -14.62 2.99 -15.90
N LEU A 108 -13.34 2.77 -15.58
CA LEU A 108 -12.62 3.55 -14.59
C LEU A 108 -12.13 4.89 -15.17
N PRO A 109 -11.98 5.95 -14.35
CA PRO A 109 -11.41 7.21 -14.82
C PRO A 109 -9.97 7.02 -15.31
N ASP A 110 -9.72 7.30 -16.59
CA ASP A 110 -8.37 7.24 -17.17
C ASP A 110 -7.56 8.50 -16.83
N ASN A 111 -7.15 8.61 -15.57
CA ASN A 111 -6.33 9.72 -15.08
C ASN A 111 -5.08 9.22 -14.35
N HIS A 112 -4.17 10.15 -14.09
CA HIS A 112 -2.90 9.88 -13.41
C HIS A 112 -3.07 9.24 -12.03
N ASN A 113 -4.13 9.62 -11.29
CA ASN A 113 -4.38 9.12 -9.95
C ASN A 113 -4.82 7.66 -9.98
N THR A 114 -5.73 7.27 -10.88
CA THR A 114 -6.17 5.88 -11.06
C THR A 114 -4.98 4.99 -11.45
N LYS A 115 -4.16 5.44 -12.40
CA LYS A 115 -2.97 4.72 -12.83
C LYS A 115 -1.97 4.53 -11.69
N LYS A 116 -1.68 5.57 -10.91
CA LYS A 116 -0.80 5.48 -9.74
C LYS A 116 -1.36 4.58 -8.65
N ALA A 117 -2.65 4.72 -8.34
CA ALA A 117 -3.34 3.88 -7.36
C ALA A 117 -3.21 2.40 -7.72
N LEU A 118 -3.44 2.05 -8.99
CA LEU A 118 -3.31 0.67 -9.46
C LEU A 118 -1.84 0.19 -9.42
N GLN A 119 -0.88 1.02 -9.82
CA GLN A 119 0.54 0.69 -9.70
C GLN A 119 0.95 0.39 -8.25
N HIS A 120 0.51 1.22 -7.30
CA HIS A 120 0.78 1.01 -5.89
C HIS A 120 0.06 -0.24 -5.35
N GLY A 121 -1.18 -0.48 -5.77
CA GLY A 121 -1.93 -1.69 -5.42
C GLY A 121 -1.23 -2.96 -5.90
N ARG A 122 -0.78 -3.00 -7.16
CA ARG A 122 0.01 -4.11 -7.70
C ARG A 122 1.28 -4.36 -6.90
N ARG A 123 1.99 -3.29 -6.52
CA ARG A 123 3.19 -3.37 -5.68
C ARG A 123 2.87 -4.00 -4.33
N LEU A 124 1.82 -3.53 -3.64
CA LEU A 124 1.38 -4.07 -2.36
C LEU A 124 1.03 -5.57 -2.48
N MET A 125 0.26 -5.95 -3.50
CA MET A 125 -0.11 -7.35 -3.77
C MET A 125 1.10 -8.25 -4.06
N ARG A 126 2.19 -7.72 -4.65
CA ARG A 126 3.44 -8.49 -4.81
C ARG A 126 4.10 -8.79 -3.47
N PHE A 127 4.16 -7.80 -2.56
CA PHE A 127 4.70 -8.02 -1.21
C PHE A 127 3.85 -9.05 -0.44
N GLU A 128 2.53 -8.93 -0.48
CA GLU A 128 1.61 -9.89 0.18
C GLU A 128 1.80 -11.32 -0.35
N ARG A 129 2.02 -11.48 -1.66
CA ARG A 129 2.28 -12.79 -2.25
C ARG A 129 3.62 -13.37 -1.80
N GLU A 130 4.62 -12.52 -1.64
CA GLU A 130 5.99 -12.93 -1.33
C GLU A 130 6.20 -13.26 0.14
N PHE A 131 5.67 -12.44 1.04
CA PHE A 131 5.93 -12.53 2.49
C PHE A 131 4.71 -13.00 3.29
N GLY A 132 3.58 -13.23 2.63
CA GLY A 132 2.34 -13.64 3.26
C GLY A 132 1.43 -12.49 3.67
N HIS A 133 0.24 -12.87 4.13
CA HIS A 133 -0.83 -11.93 4.40
C HIS A 133 -0.53 -10.96 5.56
N GLY A 134 -0.75 -9.66 5.32
CA GLY A 134 -0.62 -8.61 6.32
C GLY A 134 0.76 -7.93 6.37
N ILE A 135 1.74 -8.37 5.56
CA ILE A 135 3.06 -7.72 5.49
C ILE A 135 2.95 -6.24 5.09
N THR A 136 1.98 -5.88 4.25
CA THR A 136 1.80 -4.49 3.80
C THR A 136 1.35 -3.55 4.92
N LEU A 137 0.72 -4.08 5.97
CA LEU A 137 0.41 -3.28 7.16
C LEU A 137 1.70 -2.83 7.84
N LEU A 138 2.72 -3.68 7.89
CA LEU A 138 4.02 -3.31 8.47
C LEU A 138 4.73 -2.22 7.66
N LEU A 139 4.36 -2.00 6.40
CA LEU A 139 4.92 -0.93 5.56
C LEU A 139 4.16 0.41 5.69
N LEU A 140 3.02 0.46 6.39
CA LEU A 140 2.23 1.68 6.60
C LEU A 140 3.05 2.85 7.16
N PRO A 141 3.97 2.67 8.12
CA PRO A 141 4.76 3.79 8.65
C PRO A 141 5.71 4.43 7.63
N VAL A 142 6.11 3.68 6.61
CA VAL A 142 7.04 4.14 5.56
C VAL A 142 6.38 4.20 4.18
N LEU A 143 5.04 4.24 4.13
CA LEU A 143 4.30 4.09 2.90
C LEU A 143 4.62 5.16 1.84
N SER A 144 4.96 6.39 2.25
CA SER A 144 5.40 7.47 1.33
C SER A 144 6.71 7.15 0.62
N ALA A 145 7.71 6.66 1.36
CA ALA A 145 8.99 6.22 0.82
C ALA A 145 8.80 4.95 -0.03
N PHE A 146 7.99 4.00 0.45
CA PHE A 146 7.65 2.77 -0.27
C PHE A 146 7.03 3.02 -1.64
N ARG A 147 6.13 4.00 -1.77
CA ARG A 147 5.52 4.42 -3.06
C ARG A 147 6.55 4.97 -4.04
N SER A 148 7.64 5.53 -3.53
CA SER A 148 8.65 6.26 -4.29
C SER A 148 9.81 5.36 -4.74
N LEU A 149 9.85 4.11 -4.29
CA LEU A 149 10.87 3.15 -4.71
C LEU A 149 10.82 2.91 -6.22
N SER A 150 11.99 2.83 -6.84
CA SER A 150 12.15 2.30 -8.19
C SER A 150 11.86 0.78 -8.19
N ILE A 151 11.71 0.18 -9.38
CA ILE A 151 11.53 -1.28 -9.49
C ILE A 151 12.76 -2.02 -8.94
N GLY A 152 13.97 -1.49 -9.17
CA GLY A 152 15.20 -2.08 -8.65
C GLY A 152 15.27 -2.02 -7.12
N GLU A 153 14.91 -0.88 -6.53
CA GLU A 153 14.89 -0.71 -5.08
C GLU A 153 13.75 -1.50 -4.41
N GLU A 154 12.64 -1.73 -5.11
CA GLU A 154 11.59 -2.65 -4.67
C GLU A 154 12.13 -4.09 -4.55
N ALA A 155 12.81 -4.58 -5.59
CA ALA A 155 13.41 -5.91 -5.59
C ALA A 155 14.49 -6.05 -4.50
N ARG A 156 15.34 -5.02 -4.34
CA ARG A 156 16.35 -4.96 -3.29
C ARG A 156 15.73 -4.96 -1.89
N THR A 157 14.62 -4.24 -1.70
CA THR A 157 13.87 -4.26 -0.43
C THR A 157 13.38 -5.68 -0.12
N MET A 158 12.83 -6.38 -1.11
CA MET A 158 12.40 -7.77 -0.92
C MET A 158 13.59 -8.69 -0.56
N GLU A 159 14.72 -8.54 -1.25
CA GLU A 159 15.93 -9.30 -0.96
C GLU A 159 16.42 -9.06 0.47
N MET A 160 16.52 -7.79 0.89
CA MET A 160 16.95 -7.41 2.23
C MET A 160 16.01 -7.93 3.33
N LEU A 161 14.70 -8.01 3.07
CA LEU A 161 13.73 -8.59 4.00
C LEU A 161 13.83 -10.12 4.09
N ARG A 162 14.28 -10.79 3.01
CA ARG A 162 14.52 -12.26 3.01
C ARG A 162 15.83 -12.63 3.67
N SER A 163 16.88 -11.82 3.47
CA SER A 163 18.13 -12.00 4.20
C SER A 163 17.87 -11.67 5.67
N SER A 164 18.19 -12.59 6.58
CA SER A 164 18.03 -12.41 8.03
C SER A 164 18.81 -11.20 8.62
N ASP A 165 19.49 -10.42 7.78
CA ASP A 165 20.27 -9.23 8.09
C ASP A 165 19.43 -8.00 8.47
N PHE A 166 18.09 -8.04 8.37
CA PHE A 166 17.25 -6.99 8.98
C PHE A 166 17.48 -6.88 10.51
N ALA A 167 17.86 -7.98 11.16
CA ALA A 167 18.27 -7.98 12.57
C ALA A 167 19.60 -7.24 12.85
N TYR A 168 20.39 -6.90 11.83
CA TYR A 168 21.67 -6.18 11.95
C TYR A 168 21.57 -4.67 11.71
N VAL A 169 20.51 -4.18 11.07
CA VAL A 169 20.27 -2.72 10.87
C VAL A 169 19.78 -2.03 12.16
N THR A 170 19.51 -2.82 13.21
CA THR A 170 19.01 -2.35 14.51
C THR A 170 20.06 -2.35 15.63
N ARG A 171 21.36 -2.48 15.30
CA ARG A 171 22.46 -2.31 16.26
C ARG A 171 23.17 -0.97 16.10
#